data_AF-A0A9D6HTQ3-F1
#
_entry.id   AF-A0A9D6HTQ3-F1
#
_cell.length_a   1.000
_cell.length_b   1.000
_cell.length_c   1.000
_cell.angle_alpha   90.00
_cell.angle_beta   90.00
_cell.angle_gamma   90.00
#
_symmetry.space_group_name_H-M   'P 1'
#
loop_
_entity.id
_entity.type
_entity.pdbx_description
1 polymer ?
#
loop_
_entity_poly.entity_id
_entity_poly.type
_entity_poly.pdbx_seq_one_letter_code
_entity_poly.pdbx_strand_id
1 'polypeptide(L)'
;MLGIRRRLIRIFEAIKAYVKRFLFPLYLFPIKIITYTSFYLVRFFVSLLIRAFKINRYLVRWPFRSWGNFGKTILWTGVFLYFAFTELRFSSLVERYGGYSKFFCSEWITDRNLKNSVVRIVGGLGEGSGFFVANNQVLTSFHVIADEPSPKIILPDGSFTTPIEISGNKEADLALLMIGQEHPDKILNFGSPRNLTPNEPLLAAGYPWGTDLAGEVTVTKGIFNSIRGSSEDGFEIVQTNIDLVQGMSGGADS
;
A
#
# COMPACT_ATOMS: atom_id res chain seq x y z
N MET A 1 -30.57 -49.50 -6.32
CA MET A 1 -31.18 -48.62 -5.28
C MET A 1 -31.30 -49.24 -3.88
N LEU A 2 -31.64 -50.53 -3.73
CA LEU A 2 -31.83 -51.18 -2.41
C LEU A 2 -30.59 -51.20 -1.49
N GLY A 3 -29.37 -51.28 -2.04
CA GLY A 3 -28.13 -51.30 -1.25
C GLY A 3 -27.80 -49.99 -0.53
N ILE A 4 -28.10 -48.85 -1.15
CA ILE A 4 -27.86 -47.51 -0.58
C ILE A 4 -28.82 -47.25 0.58
N ARG A 5 -30.10 -47.58 0.42
CA ARG A 5 -31.12 -47.44 1.48
C ARG A 5 -30.77 -48.27 2.72
N ARG A 6 -30.33 -49.52 2.55
CA ARG A 6 -29.88 -50.38 3.66
C ARG A 6 -28.59 -49.86 4.35
N ARG A 7 -27.71 -49.18 3.60
CA ARG A 7 -26.50 -48.55 4.16
C ARG A 7 -26.85 -47.32 4.99
N LEU A 8 -27.77 -46.49 4.52
CA LEU A 8 -28.25 -45.31 5.25
C LEU A 8 -28.96 -45.69 6.56
N ILE A 9 -29.81 -46.72 6.55
CA ILE A 9 -30.48 -47.21 7.76
C ILE A 9 -29.46 -47.68 8.81
N ARG A 10 -28.45 -48.46 8.40
CA ARG A 10 -27.38 -48.91 9.31
C ARG A 10 -26.57 -47.76 9.90
N ILE A 11 -26.27 -46.73 9.10
CA ILE A 11 -25.57 -45.54 9.58
C ILE A 11 -26.43 -44.80 10.61
N PHE A 12 -27.73 -44.61 10.32
CA PHE A 12 -28.66 -43.95 11.23
C PHE A 12 -28.81 -44.71 12.56
N GLU A 13 -28.94 -46.03 12.52
CA GLU A 13 -28.98 -46.87 13.73
C GLU A 13 -27.69 -46.80 14.54
N ALA A 14 -26.52 -46.81 13.86
CA ALA A 14 -25.23 -46.65 14.51
C ALA A 14 -25.07 -45.28 15.18
N ILE A 15 -25.50 -44.20 14.51
CA ILE A 15 -25.50 -42.84 15.07
C ILE A 15 -26.44 -42.76 16.27
N LYS A 16 -27.67 -43.30 16.15
CA LYS A 16 -28.65 -43.32 17.24
C LYS A 16 -28.12 -44.07 18.47
N ALA A 17 -27.48 -45.22 18.26
CA ALA A 17 -26.85 -45.99 19.33
C ALA A 17 -25.67 -45.23 19.97
N TYR A 18 -24.85 -44.55 19.16
CA TYR A 18 -23.73 -43.73 19.63
C TYR A 18 -24.22 -42.55 20.49
N VAL A 19 -25.21 -41.79 20.01
CA VAL A 19 -25.81 -40.65 20.72
C VAL A 19 -26.41 -41.10 22.05
N LYS A 20 -27.13 -42.23 22.08
CA LYS A 20 -27.70 -42.78 23.31
C LYS A 20 -26.62 -43.19 24.32
N ARG A 21 -25.54 -43.83 23.87
CA ARG A 21 -24.41 -44.24 24.73
C ARG A 21 -23.61 -43.04 25.25
N PHE A 22 -23.53 -41.98 24.46
CA PHE A 22 -22.86 -40.74 24.82
C PHE A 22 -23.64 -39.96 25.88
N LEU A 23 -24.95 -39.77 25.69
CA LEU A 23 -25.83 -38.99 26.57
C LEU A 23 -26.14 -39.67 27.91
N PHE A 24 -26.30 -41.01 27.95
CA PHE A 24 -26.76 -41.70 29.16
C PHE A 24 -25.65 -42.52 29.86
N PRO A 25 -25.57 -42.47 31.20
CA PRO A 25 -26.40 -41.68 32.11
C PRO A 25 -26.03 -40.18 32.12
N LEU A 26 -27.04 -39.30 32.25
CA LEU A 26 -26.90 -37.84 32.07
C LEU A 26 -25.89 -37.19 33.03
N TYR A 27 -25.72 -37.72 34.24
CA TYR A 27 -24.79 -37.17 35.24
C TYR A 27 -23.30 -37.34 34.86
N LEU A 28 -22.97 -38.34 34.03
CA LEU A 28 -21.61 -38.54 33.50
C LEU A 28 -21.37 -37.79 32.19
N PHE A 29 -22.39 -37.16 31.62
CA PHE A 29 -22.30 -36.45 30.34
C PHE A 29 -21.18 -35.40 30.29
N PRO A 30 -21.01 -34.48 31.28
CA PRO A 30 -19.92 -33.50 31.23
C PRO A 30 -18.53 -34.15 31.28
N ILE A 31 -18.36 -35.19 32.09
CA ILE A 31 -17.11 -35.96 32.19
C ILE A 31 -16.83 -36.69 30.87
N LYS A 32 -17.86 -37.27 30.24
CA LYS A 32 -17.76 -37.94 28.93
C LYS A 32 -17.36 -36.94 27.85
N ILE A 33 -17.97 -35.77 27.77
CA ILE A 33 -17.58 -34.76 26.78
C ILE A 33 -16.08 -34.45 26.89
N ILE A 34 -15.58 -34.17 28.10
CA ILE A 34 -14.18 -33.81 28.31
C ILE A 34 -13.26 -34.98 27.96
N THR A 35 -13.56 -36.18 28.45
CA THR A 35 -12.72 -37.38 28.24
C THR A 35 -12.71 -37.84 26.79
N TYR A 36 -13.86 -37.88 26.11
CA TYR A 36 -13.92 -38.23 24.69
C TYR A 36 -13.25 -37.18 23.82
N THR A 37 -13.51 -35.89 24.06
CA THR A 37 -12.88 -34.80 23.30
C THR A 37 -11.35 -34.87 23.43
N SER A 38 -10.86 -35.00 24.67
CA SER A 38 -9.43 -35.14 24.95
C SER A 38 -8.84 -36.38 24.28
N PHE A 39 -9.50 -37.54 24.39
CA PHE A 39 -9.04 -38.79 23.78
C PHE A 39 -8.95 -38.71 22.26
N TYR A 40 -9.98 -38.20 21.58
CA TYR A 40 -9.97 -38.08 20.12
C TYR A 40 -8.98 -37.03 19.63
N LEU A 41 -8.80 -35.94 20.37
CA LEU A 41 -7.80 -34.91 20.08
C LEU A 41 -6.38 -35.50 20.18
N VAL A 42 -6.06 -36.19 21.28
CA VAL A 42 -4.77 -36.89 21.43
C VAL A 42 -4.56 -37.91 20.32
N ARG A 43 -5.57 -38.76 20.04
CA ARG A 43 -5.50 -39.76 18.97
C ARG A 43 -5.27 -39.13 17.60
N PHE A 44 -5.88 -37.98 17.33
CA PHE A 44 -5.69 -37.24 16.08
C PHE A 44 -4.24 -36.78 15.94
N PHE A 45 -3.67 -36.12 16.96
CA PHE A 45 -2.27 -35.67 16.93
C PHE A 45 -1.28 -36.84 16.85
N VAL A 46 -1.48 -37.92 17.60
CA VAL A 46 -0.66 -39.12 17.49
C VAL A 46 -0.71 -39.70 16.07
N SER A 47 -1.89 -39.77 15.47
CA SER A 47 -2.05 -40.26 14.09
C SER A 47 -1.40 -39.33 13.07
N LEU A 48 -1.49 -38.01 13.27
CA LEU A 48 -0.84 -37.00 12.45
C LEU A 48 0.68 -37.15 12.49
N LEU A 49 1.25 -37.31 13.70
CA LEU A 49 2.69 -37.52 13.91
C LEU A 49 3.17 -38.81 13.22
N ILE A 50 2.46 -39.92 13.39
CA ILE A 50 2.80 -41.19 12.72
C ILE A 50 2.79 -41.04 11.19
N ARG A 51 1.79 -40.36 10.64
CA ARG A 51 1.70 -40.10 9.19
C ARG A 51 2.82 -39.18 8.70
N ALA A 52 3.11 -38.11 9.44
CA ALA A 52 4.21 -37.20 9.15
C ALA A 52 5.56 -37.94 9.15
N PHE A 53 5.81 -38.80 10.14
CA PHE A 53 7.02 -39.62 10.20
C PHE A 53 7.14 -40.58 9.00
N LYS A 54 6.03 -41.22 8.60
CA LYS A 54 5.99 -42.08 7.40
C LYS A 54 6.32 -41.29 6.13
N ILE A 55 5.79 -40.07 5.99
CA ILE A 55 6.07 -39.20 4.84
C ILE A 55 7.54 -38.78 4.82
N ASN A 56 8.11 -38.36 5.94
CA ASN A 56 9.53 -38.00 6.03
C ASN A 56 10.43 -39.18 5.64
N ARG A 57 10.16 -40.37 6.19
CA ARG A 57 10.90 -41.60 5.82
C ARG A 57 10.76 -41.92 4.33
N TYR A 58 9.58 -41.68 3.75
CA TYR A 58 9.35 -41.87 2.33
C TYR A 58 10.18 -40.87 1.50
N LEU A 59 10.13 -39.58 1.83
CA LEU A 59 10.86 -38.51 1.14
C LEU A 59 12.37 -38.76 1.14
N VAL A 60 12.94 -39.19 2.27
CA VAL A 60 14.38 -39.49 2.37
C VAL A 60 14.76 -40.69 1.49
N ARG A 61 13.89 -41.70 1.37
CA ARG A 61 14.21 -42.93 0.61
C ARG A 61 13.86 -42.83 -0.87
N TRP A 62 12.91 -41.99 -1.23
CA TRP A 62 12.40 -41.85 -2.59
C TRP A 62 13.48 -41.53 -3.65
N PRO A 63 14.42 -40.59 -3.44
CA PRO A 63 15.48 -40.31 -4.43
C PRO A 63 16.37 -41.52 -4.68
N PHE A 64 16.60 -42.36 -3.67
CA PHE A 64 17.49 -43.52 -3.77
C PHE A 64 16.83 -44.79 -4.32
N ARG A 65 15.52 -44.76 -4.65
CA ARG A 65 14.83 -45.93 -5.21
C ARG A 65 15.14 -46.18 -6.69
N SER A 66 15.49 -45.14 -7.44
CA SER A 66 15.77 -45.22 -8.88
C SER A 66 16.46 -43.92 -9.33
N TRP A 67 17.35 -44.03 -10.31
CA TRP A 67 18.00 -42.88 -10.95
C TRP A 67 17.00 -41.83 -11.49
N GLY A 68 15.84 -42.27 -11.97
CA GLY A 68 14.79 -41.35 -12.43
C GLY A 68 14.14 -40.53 -11.29
N ASN A 69 14.06 -41.09 -10.08
CA ASN A 69 13.53 -40.37 -8.93
C ASN A 69 14.57 -39.39 -8.37
N PHE A 70 15.84 -39.78 -8.37
CA PHE A 70 16.94 -38.90 -7.97
C PHE A 70 16.97 -37.62 -8.80
N GLY A 71 16.89 -37.72 -10.13
CA GLY A 71 16.83 -36.56 -11.02
C GLY A 71 15.61 -35.67 -10.77
N LYS A 72 14.44 -36.26 -10.53
CA LYS A 72 13.23 -35.50 -10.16
C LYS A 72 13.42 -34.76 -8.84
N THR A 73 14.05 -35.38 -7.83
CA THR A 73 14.35 -34.71 -6.56
C THR A 73 15.24 -33.51 -6.76
N ILE A 74 16.34 -33.63 -7.53
CA ILE A 74 17.23 -32.51 -7.82
C ILE A 74 16.47 -31.37 -8.50
N LEU A 75 15.65 -31.67 -9.52
CA LEU A 75 14.87 -30.67 -10.23
C LEU A 75 13.93 -29.93 -9.27
N TRP A 76 13.12 -30.65 -8.50
CA TRP A 76 12.17 -30.03 -7.57
C TRP A 76 12.86 -29.27 -6.44
N THR A 77 14.00 -29.76 -5.94
CA THR A 77 14.82 -29.02 -4.97
C THR A 77 15.36 -27.73 -5.58
N GLY A 78 15.84 -27.75 -6.82
CA GLY A 78 16.30 -26.55 -7.52
C GLY A 78 15.18 -25.53 -7.72
N VAL A 79 13.99 -25.98 -8.15
CA VAL A 79 12.80 -25.12 -8.27
C VAL A 79 12.42 -24.52 -6.91
N PHE A 80 12.37 -25.33 -5.86
CA PHE A 80 12.05 -24.85 -4.51
C PHE A 80 13.06 -23.82 -4.01
N LEU A 81 14.36 -24.07 -4.19
CA LEU A 81 15.42 -23.15 -3.82
C LEU A 81 15.34 -21.84 -4.61
N TYR A 82 15.03 -21.90 -5.91
CA TYR A 82 14.81 -20.72 -6.73
C TYR A 82 13.66 -19.86 -6.19
N PHE A 83 12.52 -20.45 -5.87
CA PHE A 83 11.39 -19.74 -5.28
C PHE A 83 11.73 -19.20 -3.89
N ALA A 84 12.36 -19.99 -3.02
CA ALA A 84 12.77 -19.54 -1.69
C ALA A 84 13.75 -18.35 -1.76
N PHE A 85 14.70 -18.38 -2.69
CA PHE A 85 15.61 -17.25 -2.92
C PHE A 85 14.88 -16.03 -3.49
N THR A 86 13.90 -16.25 -4.38
CA THR A 86 13.08 -15.19 -4.94
C THR A 86 12.24 -14.50 -3.85
N GLU A 87 11.66 -15.25 -2.92
CA GLU A 87 10.92 -14.70 -1.77
C GLU A 87 11.82 -13.86 -0.85
N LEU A 88 13.04 -14.33 -0.56
CA LEU A 88 14.01 -13.55 0.22
C LEU A 88 14.37 -12.24 -0.48
N ARG A 89 14.63 -12.29 -1.79
CA ARG A 89 14.89 -11.10 -2.60
C ARG A 89 13.67 -10.17 -2.62
N PHE A 90 12.48 -10.71 -2.79
CA PHE A 90 11.23 -9.96 -2.81
C PHE A 90 11.00 -9.23 -1.48
N SER A 91 11.17 -9.90 -0.34
CA SER A 91 11.08 -9.26 0.98
C SER A 91 12.07 -8.11 1.13
N SER A 92 13.32 -8.29 0.68
CA SER A 92 14.33 -7.22 0.74
C SER A 92 14.00 -6.02 -0.16
N LEU A 93 13.32 -6.26 -1.30
CA LEU A 93 12.83 -5.20 -2.17
C LEU A 93 11.68 -4.46 -1.49
N VAL A 94 10.68 -5.18 -0.99
CA VAL A 94 9.52 -4.59 -0.31
C VAL A 94 9.96 -3.71 0.87
N GLU A 95 10.96 -4.13 1.64
CA GLU A 95 11.51 -3.34 2.74
C GLU A 95 12.20 -2.05 2.25
N ARG A 96 12.98 -2.11 1.16
CA ARG A 96 13.58 -0.92 0.53
C ARG A 96 12.55 0.07 -0.02
N TYR A 97 11.39 -0.41 -0.45
CA TYR A 97 10.28 0.43 -0.95
C TYR A 97 9.34 0.93 0.17
N GLY A 98 9.68 0.71 1.45
CA GLY A 98 8.89 1.19 2.58
C GLY A 98 7.63 0.36 2.88
N GLY A 99 7.63 -0.92 2.50
CA GLY A 99 6.62 -1.91 2.87
C GLY A 99 5.64 -2.30 1.76
N TYR A 100 4.81 -3.31 2.04
CA TYR A 100 3.89 -3.93 1.08
C TYR A 100 2.85 -2.96 0.50
N SER A 101 2.33 -2.05 1.31
CA SER A 101 1.33 -1.07 0.89
C SER A 101 1.88 -0.11 -0.17
N LYS A 102 3.11 0.37 0.02
CA LYS A 102 3.80 1.25 -0.92
C LYS A 102 4.27 0.49 -2.16
N PHE A 103 4.78 -0.74 -1.99
CA PHE A 103 5.24 -1.59 -3.10
C PHE A 103 4.12 -1.93 -4.10
N PHE A 104 2.91 -2.22 -3.62
CA PHE A 104 1.75 -2.52 -4.47
C PHE A 104 0.88 -1.30 -4.77
N CYS A 105 1.31 -0.09 -4.39
CA CYS A 105 0.61 1.12 -4.78
C CYS A 105 0.67 1.26 -6.30
N SER A 106 -0.51 1.24 -6.93
CA SER A 106 -0.59 1.34 -8.37
C SER A 106 -0.21 2.76 -8.80
N GLU A 107 0.97 2.87 -9.39
CA GLU A 107 1.55 4.14 -9.84
C GLU A 107 0.59 4.98 -10.71
N TRP A 108 -0.19 4.33 -11.57
CA TRP A 108 -1.17 4.99 -12.44
C TRP A 108 -2.34 5.64 -11.69
N ILE A 109 -2.74 5.11 -10.52
CA ILE A 109 -3.78 5.72 -9.68
C ILE A 109 -3.23 6.96 -9.00
N THR A 110 -2.00 6.87 -8.48
CA THR A 110 -1.33 7.99 -7.83
C THR A 110 -1.06 9.13 -8.81
N ASP A 111 -0.58 8.81 -10.02
CA ASP A 111 -0.38 9.77 -11.11
C ASP A 111 -1.70 10.47 -11.47
N ARG A 112 -2.79 9.71 -11.67
CA ARG A 112 -4.10 10.28 -12.01
C ARG A 112 -4.65 11.19 -10.90
N ASN A 113 -4.54 10.77 -9.64
CA ASN A 113 -5.01 11.56 -8.51
C ASN A 113 -4.19 12.84 -8.37
N LEU A 114 -2.87 12.76 -8.46
CA LEU A 114 -1.99 13.93 -8.44
C LEU A 114 -2.35 14.91 -9.57
N LYS A 115 -2.53 14.41 -10.79
CA LYS A 115 -2.87 15.26 -11.93
C LYS A 115 -4.22 15.98 -11.76
N ASN A 116 -5.18 15.33 -11.12
CA ASN A 116 -6.49 15.92 -10.83
C ASN A 116 -6.49 16.91 -9.66
N SER A 117 -5.48 16.84 -8.77
CA SER A 117 -5.37 17.67 -7.57
C SER A 117 -4.53 18.93 -7.75
N VAL A 118 -3.65 18.94 -8.75
CA VAL A 118 -2.69 20.02 -9.00
C VAL A 118 -3.29 21.03 -9.96
N VAL A 119 -3.28 22.29 -9.54
CA VAL A 119 -3.83 23.42 -10.28
C VAL A 119 -2.71 24.35 -10.72
N ARG A 120 -2.97 25.12 -11.77
CA ARG A 120 -2.05 26.14 -12.25
C ARG A 120 -2.46 27.49 -11.67
N ILE A 121 -1.48 28.23 -11.15
CA ILE A 121 -1.69 29.55 -10.57
C ILE A 121 -1.05 30.58 -11.48
N VAL A 122 -1.84 31.53 -11.96
CA VAL A 122 -1.38 32.65 -12.76
C VAL A 122 -1.43 33.90 -11.90
N GLY A 123 -0.25 34.38 -11.51
CA GLY A 123 -0.07 35.65 -10.83
C GLY A 123 0.22 36.78 -11.81
N GLY A 124 0.74 37.89 -11.29
CA GLY A 124 0.89 39.14 -12.04
C GLY A 124 2.17 39.16 -12.88
N LEU A 125 3.29 38.76 -12.28
CA LEU A 125 4.60 38.72 -12.92
C LEU A 125 5.13 37.29 -13.15
N GLY A 126 4.38 36.27 -12.72
CA GLY A 126 4.80 34.89 -12.80
C GLY A 126 3.66 33.90 -12.69
N GLU A 127 3.99 32.65 -12.98
CA GLU A 127 3.08 31.52 -12.88
C GLU A 127 3.70 30.39 -12.07
N GLY A 128 2.86 29.58 -11.46
CA GLY A 128 3.29 28.45 -10.66
C GLY A 128 2.24 27.36 -10.55
N SER A 129 2.50 26.45 -9.63
CA SER A 129 1.63 25.32 -9.32
C SER A 129 1.06 25.46 -7.91
N GLY A 130 -0.16 25.00 -7.72
CA GLY A 130 -0.79 24.84 -6.42
C GLY A 130 -1.51 23.50 -6.33
N PHE A 131 -2.00 23.15 -5.16
CA PHE A 131 -2.75 21.90 -4.98
C PHE A 131 -3.76 22.00 -3.85
N PHE A 132 -4.81 21.17 -3.90
CA PHE A 132 -5.87 21.15 -2.90
C PHE A 132 -5.44 20.48 -1.60
N VAL A 133 -5.57 21.22 -0.50
CA VAL A 133 -5.29 20.76 0.88
C VAL A 133 -6.56 20.50 1.69
N ALA A 134 -7.67 21.10 1.25
CA ALA A 134 -9.03 20.85 1.73
C ALA A 134 -10.02 21.10 0.57
N ASN A 135 -11.31 20.84 0.80
CA ASN A 135 -12.36 20.92 -0.24
C ASN A 135 -12.32 22.22 -1.06
N ASN A 136 -11.98 23.34 -0.44
CA ASN A 136 -12.01 24.65 -1.05
C ASN A 136 -10.73 25.47 -0.80
N GLN A 137 -9.63 24.80 -0.44
CA GLN A 137 -8.37 25.45 -0.09
C GLN A 137 -7.25 24.93 -0.98
N VAL A 138 -6.59 25.84 -1.67
CA VAL A 138 -5.43 25.58 -2.53
C VAL A 138 -4.19 26.17 -1.87
N LEU A 139 -3.17 25.35 -1.66
CA LEU A 139 -1.86 25.81 -1.20
C LEU A 139 -0.96 26.06 -2.42
N THR A 140 -0.25 27.19 -2.40
CA THR A 140 0.74 27.60 -3.41
C THR A 140 1.89 28.32 -2.70
N SER A 141 2.92 28.70 -3.44
CA SER A 141 3.98 29.55 -2.93
C SER A 141 3.59 31.03 -2.91
N PHE A 142 4.12 31.78 -1.94
CA PHE A 142 3.77 33.18 -1.74
C PHE A 142 4.28 34.08 -2.87
N HIS A 143 5.51 33.91 -3.33
CA HIS A 143 6.06 34.76 -4.40
C HIS A 143 5.27 34.63 -5.73
N VAL A 144 4.56 33.51 -5.99
CA VAL A 144 3.72 33.34 -7.19
C VAL A 144 2.59 34.38 -7.22
N ILE A 145 2.09 34.77 -6.05
CA ILE A 145 0.95 35.68 -5.92
C ILE A 145 1.32 37.08 -5.41
N ALA A 146 2.59 37.32 -5.08
CA ALA A 146 3.02 38.50 -4.32
C ALA A 146 2.68 39.85 -5.00
N ASP A 147 2.68 39.87 -6.33
CA ASP A 147 2.49 41.08 -7.14
C ASP A 147 1.11 41.16 -7.82
N GLU A 148 0.17 40.27 -7.45
CA GLU A 148 -1.16 40.22 -8.07
C GLU A 148 -2.28 40.14 -7.02
N PRO A 149 -3.10 41.19 -6.88
CA PRO A 149 -4.22 41.19 -5.95
C PRO A 149 -5.34 40.20 -6.33
N SER A 150 -5.41 39.73 -7.58
CA SER A 150 -6.41 38.76 -8.03
C SER A 150 -5.80 37.63 -8.89
N PRO A 151 -5.05 36.69 -8.27
CA PRO A 151 -4.45 35.60 -9.02
C PRO A 151 -5.54 34.66 -9.57
N LYS A 152 -5.29 34.08 -10.75
CA LYS A 152 -6.20 33.11 -11.37
C LYS A 152 -5.75 31.69 -11.06
N ILE A 153 -6.72 30.85 -10.70
CA ILE A 153 -6.53 29.42 -10.45
C ILE A 153 -7.14 28.68 -11.63
N ILE A 154 -6.32 27.97 -12.40
CA ILE A 154 -6.76 27.15 -13.53
C ILE A 154 -6.78 25.69 -13.07
N LEU A 155 -7.96 25.08 -13.14
CA LEU A 155 -8.23 23.69 -12.79
C LEU A 155 -7.76 22.74 -13.91
N PRO A 156 -7.54 21.44 -13.61
CA PRO A 156 -7.11 20.45 -14.62
C PRO A 156 -8.08 20.27 -15.80
N ASP A 157 -9.35 20.64 -15.63
CA ASP A 157 -10.36 20.63 -16.70
C ASP A 157 -10.32 21.87 -17.60
N GLY A 158 -9.39 22.80 -17.34
CA GLY A 158 -9.22 24.05 -18.07
C GLY A 158 -10.14 25.18 -17.60
N SER A 159 -11.06 24.93 -16.66
CA SER A 159 -11.84 26.00 -16.04
C SER A 159 -10.98 26.85 -15.11
N PHE A 160 -11.40 28.09 -14.85
CA PHE A 160 -10.66 28.98 -13.97
C PHE A 160 -11.56 29.62 -12.90
N THR A 161 -10.97 29.93 -11.76
CA THR A 161 -11.62 30.65 -10.66
C THR A 161 -10.66 31.66 -10.04
N THR A 162 -11.20 32.66 -9.37
CA THR A 162 -10.46 33.59 -8.53
C THR A 162 -10.67 33.23 -7.05
N PRO A 163 -9.65 33.40 -6.19
CA PRO A 163 -9.82 33.18 -4.76
C PRO A 163 -10.74 34.23 -4.13
N ILE A 164 -11.50 33.82 -3.13
CA ILE A 164 -12.35 34.69 -2.29
C ILE A 164 -11.57 35.25 -1.10
N GLU A 165 -10.56 34.52 -0.64
CA GLU A 165 -9.69 34.90 0.48
C GLU A 165 -8.28 34.37 0.21
N ILE A 166 -7.29 35.17 0.61
CA ILE A 166 -5.87 34.85 0.47
C ILE A 166 -5.22 35.04 1.84
N SER A 167 -4.56 33.99 2.34
CA SER A 167 -3.76 34.05 3.56
C SER A 167 -2.32 33.65 3.22
N GLY A 168 -1.36 34.56 3.41
CA GLY A 168 0.03 34.37 3.00
C GLY A 168 1.00 34.50 4.16
N ASN A 169 2.06 33.70 4.14
CA ASN A 169 3.23 33.82 4.99
C ASN A 169 4.49 33.97 4.13
N LYS A 170 5.06 35.18 4.13
CA LYS A 170 6.25 35.53 3.36
C LYS A 170 7.51 34.81 3.86
N GLU A 171 7.65 34.57 5.17
CA GLU A 171 8.83 33.93 5.74
C GLU A 171 8.93 32.46 5.33
N ALA A 172 7.79 31.77 5.24
CA ALA A 172 7.71 30.38 4.81
C ALA A 172 7.54 30.20 3.28
N ASP A 173 7.43 31.30 2.52
CA ASP A 173 7.04 31.32 1.10
C ASP A 173 5.78 30.50 0.78
N LEU A 174 4.75 30.61 1.63
CA LEU A 174 3.48 29.87 1.47
C LEU A 174 2.29 30.81 1.37
N ALA A 175 1.32 30.46 0.53
CA ALA A 175 0.03 31.13 0.43
C ALA A 175 -1.11 30.12 0.30
N LEU A 176 -2.17 30.35 1.08
CA LEU A 176 -3.42 29.61 1.06
C LEU A 176 -4.47 30.45 0.33
N LEU A 177 -5.02 29.89 -0.75
CA LEU A 177 -6.06 30.48 -1.58
C LEU A 177 -7.37 29.75 -1.30
N MET A 178 -8.37 30.46 -0.78
CA MET A 178 -9.71 29.91 -0.61
C MET A 178 -10.57 30.20 -1.83
N ILE A 179 -11.36 29.22 -2.28
CA ILE A 179 -12.28 29.36 -3.41
C ILE A 179 -13.72 29.11 -2.97
N GLY A 180 -14.69 29.62 -3.75
CA GLY A 180 -16.11 29.41 -3.43
C GLY A 180 -16.66 28.02 -3.80
N GLN A 181 -15.95 27.27 -4.65
CA GLN A 181 -16.35 25.95 -5.14
C GLN A 181 -15.70 24.85 -4.28
N GLU A 182 -16.44 23.77 -4.04
CA GLU A 182 -15.92 22.62 -3.31
C GLU A 182 -15.50 21.49 -4.26
N HIS A 183 -14.31 20.94 -4.04
CA HIS A 183 -13.71 19.85 -4.79
C HIS A 183 -13.20 18.73 -3.85
N PRO A 184 -14.12 17.97 -3.21
CA PRO A 184 -13.74 16.91 -2.28
C PRO A 184 -12.97 15.75 -2.94
N ASP A 185 -13.10 15.58 -4.26
CA ASP A 185 -12.40 14.58 -5.07
C ASP A 185 -10.94 14.95 -5.38
N LYS A 186 -10.52 16.18 -5.07
CA LYS A 186 -9.20 16.73 -5.45
C LYS A 186 -8.24 16.86 -4.27
N ILE A 187 -8.64 16.51 -3.05
CA ILE A 187 -7.80 16.69 -1.86
C ILE A 187 -6.61 15.72 -1.87
N LEU A 188 -5.41 16.25 -1.65
CA LEU A 188 -4.23 15.45 -1.36
C LEU A 188 -4.10 15.22 0.15
N ASN A 189 -3.93 13.96 0.53
CA ASN A 189 -3.65 13.59 1.91
C ASN A 189 -2.15 13.71 2.20
N PHE A 190 -1.81 14.41 3.27
CA PHE A 190 -0.43 14.55 3.70
C PHE A 190 0.02 13.35 4.54
N GLY A 191 1.15 12.76 4.16
CA GLY A 191 1.93 11.89 5.04
C GLY A 191 2.86 12.73 5.92
N SER A 192 3.23 12.18 7.09
CA SER A 192 4.29 12.79 7.90
C SER A 192 5.64 12.58 7.23
N PRO A 193 6.45 13.63 7.01
CA PRO A 193 7.81 13.50 6.48
C PRO A 193 8.71 12.59 7.35
N ARG A 194 8.40 12.48 8.65
CA ARG A 194 9.13 11.63 9.61
C ARG A 194 8.97 10.13 9.32
N ASN A 195 7.98 9.75 8.53
CA ASN A 195 7.73 8.37 8.13
C ASN A 195 8.39 8.01 6.79
N LEU A 196 9.15 8.93 6.18
CA LEU A 196 9.89 8.67 4.94
C LEU A 196 11.15 7.88 5.23
N THR A 197 11.42 6.88 4.39
CA THR A 197 12.61 6.04 4.47
C THR A 197 13.58 6.37 3.33
N PRO A 198 14.91 6.37 3.55
CA PRO A 198 15.87 6.62 2.46
C PRO A 198 15.65 5.68 1.26
N ASN A 199 15.71 6.23 0.04
CA ASN A 199 15.37 5.60 -1.24
C ASN A 199 13.88 5.33 -1.49
N GLU A 200 12.99 5.84 -0.64
CA GLU A 200 11.55 5.78 -0.92
C GLU A 200 11.20 6.63 -2.16
N PRO A 201 10.40 6.10 -3.11
CA PRO A 201 10.03 6.84 -4.30
C PRO A 201 9.16 8.05 -3.93
N LEU A 202 9.48 9.18 -4.56
CA LEU A 202 8.74 10.43 -4.46
C LEU A 202 8.20 10.83 -5.84
N LEU A 203 7.05 11.48 -5.82
CA LEU A 203 6.43 12.09 -7.01
C LEU A 203 6.32 13.59 -6.77
N ALA A 204 6.76 14.38 -7.75
CA ALA A 204 6.45 15.80 -7.84
C ALA A 204 5.52 16.02 -9.03
N ALA A 205 4.53 16.88 -8.86
CA ALA A 205 3.57 17.20 -9.90
C ALA A 205 3.41 18.73 -9.98
N GLY A 206 3.45 19.28 -11.20
CA GLY A 206 3.36 20.71 -11.42
C GLY A 206 3.34 21.08 -12.89
N TYR A 207 3.25 22.38 -13.18
CA TYR A 207 3.22 22.96 -14.51
C TYR A 207 4.59 23.59 -14.84
N PRO A 208 5.49 22.85 -15.50
CA PRO A 208 6.81 23.38 -15.87
C PRO A 208 6.68 24.55 -16.85
N TRP A 209 7.47 25.61 -16.61
CA TRP A 209 7.59 26.82 -17.44
C TRP A 209 6.29 27.59 -17.72
N GLY A 210 5.22 27.38 -16.94
CA GLY A 210 4.01 28.20 -17.02
C GLY A 210 3.39 28.30 -18.43
N THR A 211 3.27 29.51 -18.98
CA THR A 211 2.70 29.80 -20.33
C THR A 211 3.65 29.52 -21.47
N ASP A 212 4.95 29.41 -21.23
CA ASP A 212 5.94 29.12 -22.26
C ASP A 212 5.82 27.68 -22.80
N LEU A 213 5.16 26.80 -22.04
CA LEU A 213 4.68 25.50 -22.49
C LEU A 213 3.18 25.34 -22.18
N ALA A 214 2.35 25.38 -23.23
CA ALA A 214 0.98 24.89 -23.12
C ALA A 214 1.01 23.36 -22.94
N GLY A 215 0.50 22.85 -21.83
CA GLY A 215 0.54 21.41 -21.54
C GLY A 215 -0.22 20.97 -20.30
N GLU A 216 -0.38 19.66 -20.20
CA GLU A 216 -0.91 19.00 -19.00
C GLU A 216 0.11 19.07 -17.86
N VAL A 217 -0.37 18.92 -16.63
CA VAL A 217 0.46 18.75 -15.44
C VAL A 217 1.51 17.65 -15.65
N THR A 218 2.76 18.01 -15.39
CA THR A 218 3.91 17.12 -15.49
C THR A 218 4.15 16.44 -14.16
N VAL A 219 4.34 15.12 -14.18
CA VAL A 219 4.66 14.32 -13.00
C VAL A 219 6.07 13.76 -13.16
N THR A 220 6.97 14.18 -12.27
CA THR A 220 8.37 13.74 -12.23
C THR A 220 8.58 12.82 -11.04
N LYS A 221 9.44 11.81 -11.24
CA LYS A 221 9.75 10.79 -10.22
C LYS A 221 11.16 10.99 -9.71
N GLY A 222 11.35 10.69 -8.43
CA GLY A 222 12.68 10.60 -7.83
C GLY A 222 12.62 9.80 -6.54
N ILE A 223 13.61 10.00 -5.69
CA ILE A 223 13.78 9.29 -4.44
C ILE A 223 14.04 10.28 -3.31
N PHE A 224 13.51 9.94 -2.15
CA PHE A 224 13.84 10.60 -0.91
C PHE A 224 15.27 10.24 -0.48
N ASN A 225 16.08 11.26 -0.21
CA ASN A 225 17.45 11.08 0.26
C ASN A 225 17.54 11.24 1.78
N SER A 226 17.16 12.40 2.30
CA SER A 226 17.23 12.72 3.73
C SER A 226 16.44 13.97 4.08
N ILE A 227 16.10 14.15 5.36
CA ILE A 227 15.69 15.46 5.89
C ILE A 227 16.92 16.17 6.44
N ARG A 228 17.08 17.45 6.11
CA ARG A 228 18.14 18.34 6.58
C ARG A 228 17.51 19.56 7.22
N GLY A 229 18.02 19.99 8.36
CA GLY A 229 17.58 21.20 9.04
C GLY A 229 18.36 21.37 10.33
N SER A 230 18.61 22.62 10.71
CA SER A 230 19.11 22.95 12.04
C SER A 230 17.92 23.39 12.89
N SER A 231 17.87 22.95 14.16
CA SER A 231 16.89 23.45 15.13
C SER A 231 16.97 24.97 15.31
N GLU A 232 18.08 25.60 14.90
CA GLU A 232 18.31 27.05 14.95
C GLU A 232 17.60 27.82 13.83
N ASP A 233 17.37 27.19 12.66
CA ASP A 233 16.78 27.86 11.48
C ASP A 233 15.24 27.78 11.47
N GLY A 234 14.65 26.89 12.29
CA GLY A 234 13.20 26.77 12.45
C GLY A 234 12.47 26.02 11.33
N PHE A 235 13.17 25.49 10.32
CA PHE A 235 12.58 24.70 9.23
C PHE A 235 13.39 23.44 8.90
N GLU A 236 12.68 22.40 8.45
CA GLU A 236 13.24 21.14 7.95
C GLU A 236 13.06 21.08 6.42
N ILE A 237 14.12 20.80 5.68
CA ILE A 237 14.15 20.67 4.22
C ILE A 237 14.19 19.19 3.85
N VAL A 238 13.32 18.79 2.93
CA VAL A 238 13.33 17.46 2.30
C VAL A 238 14.32 17.46 1.14
N GLN A 239 15.37 16.63 1.22
CA GLN A 239 16.31 16.43 0.13
C GLN A 239 15.85 15.28 -0.77
N THR A 240 15.73 15.57 -2.06
CA THR A 240 15.31 14.63 -3.11
C THR A 240 16.21 14.77 -4.33
N ASN A 241 16.21 13.78 -5.22
CA ASN A 241 16.85 13.88 -6.55
C ASN A 241 15.85 14.15 -7.68
N ILE A 242 14.62 14.56 -7.34
CA ILE A 242 13.63 14.97 -8.34
C ILE A 242 14.15 16.23 -9.03
N ASP A 243 14.19 16.20 -10.36
CA ASP A 243 14.41 17.38 -11.18
C ASP A 243 13.17 18.29 -11.09
N LEU A 244 13.32 19.40 -10.36
CA LEU A 244 12.32 20.47 -10.28
C LEU A 244 12.74 21.59 -11.22
N VAL A 245 11.81 22.02 -12.08
CA VAL A 245 12.00 23.16 -12.99
C VAL A 245 11.09 24.31 -12.58
N GLN A 246 11.38 25.52 -13.07
CA GLN A 246 10.54 26.70 -12.86
C GLN A 246 9.07 26.40 -13.18
N GLY A 247 8.15 26.88 -12.35
CA GLY A 247 6.71 26.62 -12.49
C GLY A 247 6.22 25.32 -11.84
N MET A 248 7.07 24.28 -11.71
CA MET A 248 6.76 23.10 -10.88
C MET A 248 6.98 23.36 -9.40
N SER A 249 7.98 24.17 -9.10
CA SER A 249 8.31 24.65 -7.77
C SER A 249 7.99 26.14 -7.72
N GLY A 250 7.63 26.62 -6.53
CA GLY A 250 7.79 28.01 -6.17
C GLY A 250 9.24 28.50 -6.09
N GLY A 251 10.16 27.85 -6.77
CA GLY A 251 11.55 28.26 -6.83
C GLY A 251 11.70 29.33 -7.89
N ALA A 252 12.19 30.50 -7.48
CA ALA A 252 12.88 31.38 -8.40
C ALA A 252 14.11 30.62 -8.94
N ASP A 253 14.24 30.58 -10.27
CA ASP A 253 15.49 30.22 -10.92
C ASP A 253 16.62 31.08 -10.34
N SER A 254 17.75 30.44 -10.05
CA SER A 254 19.04 31.11 -10.05
C SER A 254 19.46 31.41 -11.48
#